data_AF-A0A1H8Z7L1-F1
#
_entry.id   AF-A0A1H8Z7L1-F1
#
_cell.length_a   1.000
_cell.length_b   1.000
_cell.length_c   1.000
_cell.angle_alpha   90.00
_cell.angle_beta   90.00
_cell.angle_gamma   90.00
#
_symmetry.space_group_name_H-M   'P 1'
#
loop_
_entity.id
_entity.type
_entity.pdbx_description
1 polymer ?
#
loop_
_entity_poly.entity_id
_entity_poly.type
_entity_poly.pdbx_seq_one_letter_code
_entity_poly.pdbx_strand_id
1 'polypeptide(L)' 'MNPRHFLRMSKWARHPPSARRVKLLLAVIAACLALYAVERWIGWPEFLTLTPERGSRVAR' A
#
# COMPACT_ATOMS: atom_id res chain seq x y z
N MET A 1 -26.10 4.03 5.26
CA MET A 1 -25.41 3.45 4.08
C MET A 1 -25.98 4.12 2.84
N ASN A 2 -25.14 4.75 2.01
CA ASN A 2 -25.64 5.55 0.90
C ASN A 2 -25.82 4.68 -0.36
N PRO A 3 -27.02 4.59 -0.97
CA PRO A 3 -27.27 3.76 -2.17
C PRO A 3 -26.33 4.06 -3.34
N ARG A 4 -25.79 5.28 -3.36
CA ARG A 4 -24.77 5.75 -4.31
C ARG A 4 -23.54 4.84 -4.37
N HIS A 5 -23.16 4.16 -3.28
CA HIS A 5 -22.03 3.23 -3.27
C HIS A 5 -22.30 2.00 -4.14
N PHE A 6 -23.48 1.40 -4.02
CA PHE A 6 -23.88 0.25 -4.83
C PHE A 6 -23.96 0.60 -6.32
N LEU A 7 -24.52 1.76 -6.65
CA LEU A 7 -24.56 2.26 -8.04
C LEU A 7 -23.14 2.47 -8.61
N ARG A 8 -22.20 2.95 -7.79
CA ARG A 8 -20.81 3.15 -8.21
C ARG A 8 -20.07 1.82 -8.44
N MET A 9 -20.29 0.83 -7.58
CA MET A 9 -19.76 -0.53 -7.77
C MET A 9 -20.33 -1.20 -9.03
N SER A 10 -21.64 -1.07 -9.26
CA SER A 10 -22.27 -1.64 -10.46
C SER A 10 -21.74 -1.01 -11.75
N LYS A 11 -21.48 0.31 -11.76
CA LYS A 11 -20.81 0.98 -12.89
C LYS A 11 -19.39 0.46 -13.12
N TRP A 12 -18.64 0.21 -12.05
CA TRP A 12 -17.28 -0.35 -12.12
C TRP A 12 -17.26 -1.75 -12.75
N ALA A 13 -18.27 -2.59 -12.46
CA ALA A 13 -18.40 -3.91 -13.07
C ALA A 13 -18.74 -3.84 -14.57
N ARG A 14 -19.57 -2.86 -14.98
CA ARG A 14 -20.01 -2.70 -16.38
C ARG A 14 -19.00 -1.94 -17.25
N HIS A 15 -18.32 -0.95 -16.68
CA HIS A 15 -17.32 -0.11 -17.34
C HIS A 15 -16.10 -0.02 -16.44
N PRO A 16 -15.28 -1.08 -16.41
CA PRO A 16 -14.10 -1.08 -15.56
C PRO A 16 -13.17 0.06 -16.00
N PRO A 17 -12.57 0.78 -15.04
CA PRO A 17 -11.50 1.72 -15.36
C PRO A 17 -10.36 0.98 -16.08
N SER A 18 -9.57 1.73 -16.86
CA SER A 18 -8.57 1.15 -17.77
C SER A 18 -7.79 0.00 -17.12
N ALA A 19 -7.77 -1.16 -17.78
CA ALA A 19 -7.15 -2.37 -17.25
C ALA A 19 -5.68 -2.16 -16.86
N ARG A 20 -5.00 -1.20 -17.51
CA ARG A 20 -3.63 -0.77 -17.17
C ARG A 20 -3.51 -0.20 -15.76
N ARG A 21 -4.45 0.65 -15.32
CA ARG A 21 -4.47 1.19 -13.95
C ARG A 21 -4.75 0.12 -12.91
N VAL A 22 -5.71 -0.77 -13.20
CA VAL A 22 -6.07 -1.86 -12.27
C VAL A 22 -4.89 -2.82 -12.07
N LYS A 23 -4.21 -3.21 -13.15
CA LYS A 23 -3.00 -4.05 -13.07
C LYS A 23 -1.87 -3.37 -12.31
N LEU A 24 -1.63 -2.07 -12.54
CA LEU A 24 -0.63 -1.32 -11.81
C LEU A 24 -0.93 -1.29 -10.31
N LEU A 25 -2.19 -1.01 -9.93
CA LEU A 25 -2.60 -1.01 -8.54
C LEU A 25 -2.46 -2.41 -7.90
N LEU A 26 -2.89 -3.47 -8.58
CA LEU A 26 -2.73 -4.85 -8.12
C LEU A 26 -1.26 -5.22 -7.93
N ALA A 27 -0.39 -4.82 -8.85
CA ALA A 27 1.05 -5.05 -8.73
C ALA A 27 1.65 -4.32 -7.53
N VAL A 28 1.26 -3.06 -7.30
CA VAL A 28 1.70 -2.27 -6.13
C VAL A 28 1.23 -2.92 -4.83
N ILE A 29 -0.04 -3.33 -4.75
CA ILE A 29 -0.59 -4.02 -3.57
C ILE A 29 0.15 -5.33 -3.33
N ALA A 30 0.39 -6.13 -4.38
CA ALA A 30 1.14 -7.36 -4.28
C ALA A 30 2.58 -7.12 -3.78
N ALA A 31 3.25 -6.06 -4.25
CA ALA A 31 4.57 -5.68 -3.77
C ALA A 31 4.57 -5.28 -2.29
N CYS A 32 3.60 -4.49 -1.84
CA CYS A 32 3.46 -4.14 -0.43
C CYS A 32 3.19 -5.36 0.46
N LEU A 33 2.32 -6.28 0.02
CA LEU A 33 2.03 -7.51 0.75
C LEU A 33 3.23 -8.45 0.80
N ALA A 34 4.00 -8.54 -0.30
CA ALA A 34 5.24 -9.31 -0.33
C ALA A 34 6.26 -8.74 0.66
N LEU A 35 6.45 -7.42 0.68
CA LEU A 35 7.32 -6.75 1.66
C LEU A 35 6.87 -7.01 3.10
N TYR A 36 5.57 -6.88 3.37
CA TYR A 36 5.01 -7.15 4.69
C TYR A 36 5.21 -8.61 5.13
N ALA A 37 5.02 -9.57 4.21
CA ALA A 37 5.25 -10.98 4.49
C ALA A 37 6.74 -11.25 4.81
N VAL A 38 7.64 -10.65 4.04
CA VAL A 38 9.10 -10.73 4.28
C VAL A 38 9.45 -10.15 5.65
N GLU A 39 8.97 -8.95 5.97
CA GLU A 39 9.14 -8.30 7.27
C GLU A 39 8.66 -9.19 8.42
N ARG A 40 7.47 -9.79 8.28
CA ARG A 40 6.86 -10.56 9.36
C ARG A 40 7.55 -11.91 9.61
N TRP A 41 8.17 -12.50 8.58
CA TRP A 41 8.71 -13.87 8.63
C TRP A 41 10.24 -13.91 8.80
N ILE A 42 10.98 -12.98 8.19
CA ILE A 42 12.44 -12.92 8.29
C ILE A 42 12.90 -11.85 9.31
N GLY A 43 12.08 -10.84 9.59
CA GLY A 43 12.50 -9.66 10.35
C GLY A 43 13.30 -8.68 9.49
N TRP A 44 13.36 -7.42 9.91
CA TRP A 44 14.18 -6.42 9.23
C TRP A 44 15.63 -6.55 9.68
N PRO A 45 16.59 -6.62 8.76
CA PRO A 45 17.98 -6.71 9.11
C PRO A 45 18.53 -5.35 9.56
N GLU A 46 19.51 -5.38 10.46
CA GLU A 46 20.11 -4.20 11.11
C GLU A 46 20.70 -3.17 10.13
N PHE A 47 21.02 -3.58 8.89
CA PHE A 47 21.48 -2.66 7.84
C PHE A 47 20.36 -1.84 7.18
N LEU A 48 19.11 -2.27 7.32
CA LEU A 48 17.93 -1.51 6.92
C LEU A 48 17.28 -0.78 8.11
N THR A 49 17.64 -1.18 9.34
CA THR A 49 17.25 -0.46 10.55
C THR A 49 17.98 0.89 10.58
N LEU A 50 17.22 1.99 10.44
CA LEU A 50 17.77 3.32 10.63
C LEU A 50 18.26 3.44 12.08
N THR A 51 19.56 3.61 12.29
CA THR A 51 20.06 4.03 13.60
C THR A 51 19.50 5.42 13.85
N PRO A 52 18.66 5.64 14.89
CA PRO A 52 18.21 6.97 15.21
C PRO A 52 19.44 7.77 15.66
N GLU A 53 20.00 8.55 14.76
CA GLU A 53 20.95 9.61 15.11
C GLU A 53 20.24 10.47 16.16
N ARG A 54 20.76 10.40 17.39
CA ARG A 54 20.21 10.98 18.60
C ARG A 54 20.30 12.51 18.50
N GLY A 55 19.49 13.14 17.65
CA GLY A 55 19.82 14.47 17.15
C GLY A 55 18.70 15.31 16.55
N SER A 56 17.47 14.82 16.33
CA SER A 56 16.35 15.70 15.99
C SER A 56 15.70 16.30 17.24
N ARG A 57 16.51 16.90 18.13
CA ARG A 57 16.02 18.06 18.87
C ARG A 57 15.93 19.19 17.85
N VAL A 58 14.80 19.24 17.15
CA VAL A 58 14.33 20.48 16.55
C VAL A 58 14.14 21.42 17.73
N ALA A 59 15.18 22.19 17.99
CA ALA A 59 15.13 23.31 18.90
C ALA A 59 14.19 24.33 18.28
N ARG A 60 12.96 24.33 18.80
CA ARG A 60 11.96 25.40 18.85
C ARG A 60 11.54 26.04 17.53
#